data_AF-A0A2D8FCQ1-F1
#
_entry.id   AF-A0A2D8FCQ1-F1
#
_cell.length_a   1.000
_cell.length_b   1.000
_cell.length_c   1.000
_cell.angle_alpha   90.00
_cell.angle_beta   90.00
_cell.angle_gamma   90.00
#
_symmetry.space_group_name_H-M   'P 1'
#
loop_
_entity.id
_entity.type
_entity.pdbx_description
1 polymer ?
#
loop_
_entity_poly.entity_id
_entity_poly.type
_entity_poly.pdbx_seq_one_letter_code
_entity_poly.pdbx_strand_id
1 'polypeptide(L)'
;MITSSAIVFLGMAVMTMIAFNLGNSLRAAINRGETVRNVAKGFCSGFCILVAILFLIAHLDLSYGAPQALIFFFHAFIVAFQMAMIWFPPPK
;
A
#
# COMPACT_ATOMS: atom_id res chain seq x y z
N MET A 1 21.25 17.32 13.01
CA MET A 1 20.61 15.98 12.96
C MET A 1 19.40 16.05 12.04
N ILE A 2 19.59 15.83 10.74
CA ILE A 2 18.50 15.73 9.74
C ILE A 2 18.30 14.24 9.32
N THR A 3 18.95 13.29 9.98
CA THR A 3 19.57 12.16 9.26
C THR A 3 19.04 10.75 9.56
N SER A 4 17.82 10.57 10.08
CA SER A 4 17.27 9.19 10.23
C SER A 4 15.78 9.11 9.93
N SER A 5 14.97 9.97 10.52
CA SER A 5 13.52 9.87 10.40
C SER A 5 13.00 10.21 8.99
N ALA A 6 13.48 11.30 8.37
CA ALA A 6 13.10 11.65 7.00
C ALA A 6 13.52 10.58 5.97
N ILE A 7 14.66 9.92 6.19
CA ILE A 7 15.15 8.82 5.34
C ILE A 7 14.25 7.59 5.50
N VAL A 8 13.86 7.25 6.73
CA VAL A 8 12.90 6.17 7.00
C VAL A 8 11.55 6.48 6.35
N PHE A 9 11.06 7.71 6.47
CA PHE A 9 9.81 8.14 5.84
C PHE A 9 9.85 7.99 4.32
N LEU A 10 10.93 8.48 3.69
CA LEU A 10 11.15 8.33 2.25
C LEU A 10 11.23 6.85 1.85
N GLY A 11 11.96 6.04 2.62
CA GLY A 11 12.05 4.59 2.42
C GLY A 11 10.69 3.91 2.47
N MET A 12 9.84 4.28 3.43
CA MET A 12 8.48 3.75 3.53
C MET A 12 7.58 4.22 2.39
N ALA A 13 7.73 5.46 1.92
CA ALA A 13 7.03 5.95 0.73
C ALA A 13 7.44 5.16 -0.53
N VAL A 14 8.73 4.89 -0.72
CA VAL A 14 9.23 4.06 -1.84
C VAL A 14 8.73 2.62 -1.74
N MET A 15 8.76 2.01 -0.55
CA MET A 15 8.22 0.67 -0.33
C MET A 15 6.71 0.61 -0.61
N THR A 16 5.98 1.64 -0.24
CA THR A 16 4.56 1.78 -0.56
C THR A 16 4.36 1.82 -2.08
N MET A 17 5.13 2.63 -2.81
CA MET A 17 5.10 2.66 -4.27
C MET A 17 5.38 1.28 -4.90
N ILE A 18 6.33 0.51 -4.36
CA ILE A 18 6.62 -0.85 -4.83
C ILE A 18 5.42 -1.78 -4.59
N ALA A 19 4.79 -1.71 -3.41
CA ALA A 19 3.59 -2.48 -3.09
C ALA A 19 2.43 -2.14 -4.05
N PHE A 20 2.22 -0.86 -4.36
CA PHE A 20 1.25 -0.42 -5.36
C PHE A 20 1.56 -0.94 -6.76
N ASN A 21 2.82 -0.89 -7.19
CA ASN A 21 3.22 -1.42 -8.49
C ASN A 21 2.98 -2.93 -8.61
N LEU A 22 3.20 -3.68 -7.52
CA LEU A 22 2.89 -5.10 -7.46
C LEU A 22 1.37 -5.36 -7.54
N GLY A 23 0.57 -4.60 -6.80
CA GLY A 23 -0.88 -4.70 -6.88
C GLY A 23 -1.45 -4.32 -8.25
N ASN A 24 -0.87 -3.30 -8.88
CA ASN A 24 -1.24 -2.85 -10.23
C ASN A 24 -0.83 -3.86 -11.31
N SER A 25 0.33 -4.50 -11.19
CA SER A 25 0.73 -5.55 -12.14
C SER A 25 -0.19 -6.77 -12.04
N LEU A 26 -0.64 -7.12 -10.83
CA LEU A 26 -1.65 -8.15 -10.61
C LEU A 26 -3.00 -7.76 -11.23
N ARG A 27 -3.44 -6.51 -11.03
CA ARG A 27 -4.67 -6.00 -11.66
C ARG A 27 -4.58 -6.01 -13.18
N ALA A 28 -3.43 -5.65 -13.76
CA ALA A 28 -3.21 -5.72 -15.19
C ALA A 28 -3.32 -7.16 -15.72
N ALA A 29 -2.77 -8.16 -15.01
CA ALA A 29 -2.93 -9.57 -15.36
C ALA A 29 -4.40 -10.02 -15.30
N ILE A 30 -5.14 -9.65 -14.24
CA ILE A 30 -6.57 -9.95 -14.11
C ILE A 30 -7.36 -9.35 -15.27
N ASN A 31 -7.07 -8.10 -15.64
CA ASN A 31 -7.76 -7.41 -16.74
C ASN A 31 -7.44 -8.00 -18.12
N ARG A 32 -6.29 -8.68 -18.28
CA ARG A 32 -5.95 -9.44 -19.51
C ARG A 32 -6.62 -10.83 -19.55
N GLY A 33 -7.39 -11.21 -18.52
CA GLY A 33 -8.01 -12.53 -18.43
C GLY A 33 -7.06 -13.65 -17.99
N GLU A 34 -5.88 -13.30 -17.45
CA GLU A 34 -4.94 -14.30 -16.94
C GLU A 34 -5.44 -14.92 -15.63
N THR A 35 -5.14 -16.21 -15.42
CA THR A 35 -5.56 -16.94 -14.23
C THR A 35 -4.66 -16.62 -13.03
N VAL A 36 -5.06 -15.62 -12.23
CA VAL A 36 -4.37 -15.28 -10.98
C VAL A 36 -4.89 -16.14 -9.82
N ARG A 37 -4.03 -17.01 -9.28
CA ARG A 37 -4.37 -17.87 -8.13
C ARG A 37 -4.72 -17.05 -6.89
N ASN A 38 -5.72 -17.47 -6.12
CA ASN A 38 -6.13 -16.81 -4.88
C ASN A 38 -4.99 -16.71 -3.85
N VAL A 39 -4.10 -17.71 -3.80
CA VAL A 39 -2.92 -17.68 -2.93
C VAL A 39 -2.01 -16.49 -3.27
N ALA A 40 -1.79 -16.21 -4.56
CA ALA A 40 -0.98 -15.07 -4.99
C ALA A 40 -1.64 -13.72 -4.63
N LYS A 41 -2.97 -13.62 -4.78
CA LYS A 41 -3.75 -12.45 -4.33
C LYS A 41 -3.62 -12.25 -2.82
N GLY A 42 -3.66 -13.34 -2.04
CA GLY A 42 -3.48 -13.34 -0.60
C GLY A 42 -2.12 -12.81 -0.18
N PHE A 43 -1.03 -13.34 -0.76
CA PHE A 43 0.33 -12.86 -0.47
C PHE A 43 0.53 -11.39 -0.87
N CYS A 44 0.05 -10.99 -2.05
CA CYS A 44 0.12 -9.59 -2.49
C CYS A 44 -0.65 -8.66 -1.53
N SER A 45 -1.84 -9.09 -1.08
CA SER A 45 -2.64 -8.33 -0.10
C SER A 45 -1.91 -8.20 1.23
N GLY A 46 -1.35 -9.30 1.75
CA GLY A 46 -0.59 -9.30 2.99
C GLY A 46 0.63 -8.38 2.94
N PHE A 47 1.37 -8.40 1.83
CA PHE A 47 2.50 -7.49 1.62
C PHE A 47 2.06 -6.02 1.61
N CYS A 48 0.99 -5.68 0.88
CA CYS A 48 0.48 -4.30 0.82
C CYS A 48 0.00 -3.80 2.20
N ILE A 49 -0.70 -4.63 2.96
CA ILE A 49 -1.17 -4.30 4.31
C ILE A 49 0.02 -4.09 5.25
N LEU A 50 1.01 -4.98 5.22
CA LEU A 50 2.20 -4.87 6.06
C LEU A 50 2.95 -3.56 5.79
N VAL A 51 3.19 -3.22 4.52
CA VAL A 51 3.87 -1.98 4.15
C VAL A 51 3.06 -0.76 4.58
N ALA A 52 1.74 -0.77 4.42
CA ALA A 52 0.88 0.34 4.84
C ALA A 52 0.90 0.55 6.37
N ILE A 53 0.91 -0.53 7.16
CA ILE A 53 1.02 -0.46 8.63
C ILE A 53 2.38 0.11 9.03
N LEU A 54 3.47 -0.37 8.44
CA LEU A 54 4.81 0.14 8.72
C LEU A 54 4.92 1.62 8.33
N PHE A 55 4.30 2.04 7.23
CA PHE A 55 4.32 3.44 6.82
C PHE A 55 3.48 4.31 7.77
N LEU A 56 2.34 3.81 8.23
CA LEU A 56 1.52 4.48 9.24
C LEU A 56 2.31 4.74 10.52
N ILE A 57 3.03 3.73 11.03
CA ILE A 57 3.88 3.86 12.22
C ILE A 57 4.93 4.94 11.98
N ALA A 58 5.66 4.88 10.86
CA ALA A 58 6.66 5.88 10.52
C ALA A 58 6.06 7.30 10.38
N HIS A 59 4.87 7.44 9.79
CA HIS A 59 4.21 8.73 9.60
C HIS A 59 3.74 9.33 10.94
N LEU A 60 3.22 8.50 11.85
CA LEU A 60 2.82 8.95 13.18
C LEU A 60 4.01 9.42 14.02
N ASP A 61 5.15 8.72 13.93
CA ASP A 61 6.40 9.10 14.63
C ASP A 61 6.99 10.42 14.12
N LEU A 62 6.78 10.75 12.85
CA LEU A 62 7.32 11.96 12.22
C LEU A 62 6.39 13.17 12.23
N SER A 63 5.14 13.00 12.65
CA SER A 63 4.00 13.94 12.49
C SER A 63 4.44 15.38 12.18
N TYR A 64 4.49 15.71 10.88
CA TYR A 64 4.85 17.03 10.35
C TYR A 64 3.74 18.08 10.58
N GLY A 65 3.07 18.05 11.73
CA GLY A 65 1.92 18.90 12.04
C GLY A 65 0.61 18.49 11.35
N ALA A 66 0.58 17.36 10.64
CA ALA A 66 -0.65 16.84 10.05
C ALA A 66 -1.58 16.25 11.14
N PRO A 67 -2.89 16.51 11.10
CA PRO A 67 -3.84 15.90 12.02
C PRO A 67 -3.77 14.37 11.96
N GLN A 68 -3.68 13.71 13.13
CA GLN A 68 -3.59 12.23 13.18
C GLN A 68 -4.76 11.55 12.46
N ALA A 69 -5.98 12.11 12.56
CA ALA A 69 -7.15 11.61 11.84
C ALA A 69 -6.93 11.57 10.31
N LEU A 70 -6.28 12.59 9.74
CA LEU A 70 -5.95 12.63 8.32
C LEU A 70 -4.91 11.56 7.96
N ILE A 71 -3.90 11.36 8.82
CA ILE A 71 -2.89 10.30 8.64
C ILE A 71 -3.56 8.93 8.63
N PHE A 72 -4.40 8.60 9.61
CA PHE A 72 -5.11 7.33 9.66
C PHE A 72 -6.03 7.13 8.46
N PHE A 73 -6.81 8.16 8.10
CA PHE A 73 -7.69 8.12 6.94
C PHE A 73 -6.92 7.82 5.65
N PHE A 74 -5.79 8.48 5.43
CA PHE A 74 -4.96 8.28 4.24
C PHE A 74 -4.45 6.85 4.12
N HIS A 75 -3.94 6.26 5.20
CA HIS A 75 -3.43 4.88 5.18
C HIS A 75 -4.56 3.86 5.04
N ALA A 76 -5.69 4.08 5.71
CA ALA A 76 -6.88 3.25 5.54
C ALA A 76 -7.39 3.27 4.09
N PHE A 77 -7.42 4.46 3.47
CA PHE A 77 -7.79 4.63 2.07
C PHE A 77 -6.85 3.87 1.13
N ILE A 78 -5.54 3.97 1.34
CA ILE A 78 -4.53 3.22 0.56
C ILE A 78 -4.80 1.72 0.62
N VAL A 79 -5.00 1.17 1.82
CA VAL A 79 -5.24 -0.27 1.99
C VAL A 79 -6.54 -0.67 1.30
N ALA A 80 -7.63 0.07 1.54
CA ALA A 80 -8.93 -0.21 0.94
C ALA A 80 -8.87 -0.19 -0.60
N PHE A 81 -8.22 0.82 -1.17
CA PHE A 81 -8.00 0.94 -2.60
C PHE A 81 -7.19 -0.25 -3.14
N GLN A 82 -6.12 -0.62 -2.46
CA GLN A 82 -5.27 -1.73 -2.91
C GLN A 82 -5.99 -3.08 -2.83
N MET A 83 -6.83 -3.30 -1.82
CA MET A 83 -7.66 -4.50 -1.72
C MET A 83 -8.69 -4.54 -2.85
N ALA A 84 -9.34 -3.42 -3.16
CA ALA A 84 -10.29 -3.35 -4.27
C ALA A 84 -9.61 -3.72 -5.60
N MET A 85 -8.41 -3.20 -5.87
CA MET A 85 -7.65 -3.50 -7.08
C MET A 85 -7.28 -5.00 -7.22
N ILE A 86 -6.97 -5.68 -6.11
CA ILE A 86 -6.56 -7.08 -6.13
C ILE A 86 -7.77 -8.04 -6.25
N TRP A 87 -8.86 -7.72 -5.53
CA TRP A 87 -9.95 -8.67 -5.32
C TRP A 87 -11.17 -8.43 -6.20
N PHE A 88 -11.41 -7.21 -6.66
CA PHE A 88 -12.58 -6.95 -7.49
C PHE A 88 -12.44 -7.59 -8.87
N PRO A 89 -13.56 -8.04 -9.46
CA PRO A 89 -13.54 -8.57 -10.81
C PRO A 89 -13.07 -7.50 -11.81
N PRO A 90 -12.63 -7.91 -13.01
CA PRO A 90 -12.41 -6.97 -14.09
C PRO A 90 -13.69 -6.16 -14.37
N PRO A 91 -13.57 -4.91 -14.82
CA PRO A 91 -14.73 -4.12 -15.24
C PRO A 91 -15.46 -4.84 -16.39
N LYS A 92 -16.77 -4.65 -16.46
CA LYS A 92 -17.60 -5.14 -17.56
C LYS A 92 -17.36 -4.33 -18.82
#